data_AF-A0A8H9HBF1-F1
#
_entry.id   AF-A0A8H9HBF1-F1
#
_cell.length_a   1.000
_cell.length_b   1.000
_cell.length_c   1.000
_cell.angle_alpha   90.00
_cell.angle_beta   90.00
_cell.angle_gamma   90.00
#
_symmetry.space_group_name_H-M   'P 1'
#
loop_
_entity.id
_entity.type
_entity.pdbx_description
1 polymer ?
#
loop_
_entity_poly.entity_id
_entity_poly.type
_entity_poly.pdbx_seq_one_letter_code
_entity_poly.pdbx_strand_id
1 'polypeptide(L)'
;MNQTVSSVNVPAMSGQRVHRRLLSVAAAALSITVGALALTGCSDDSGEAKTKGRDLTALQCPMEETGETGGANAYRPAKNAFDTAELLGLQLAEAREKAARHNCEIIVSREDDKSRPVPIEIDPTRIYVYIAHGAVSQIEGVGGGL
;
A
#
# COMPACT_ATOMS: atom_id res chain seq x y z
N MET A 1 -43.78 -42.84 5.55
CA MET A 1 -42.93 -42.90 4.34
C MET A 1 -41.67 -42.09 4.64
N ASN A 2 -40.79 -42.54 5.53
CA ASN A 2 -39.88 -43.68 5.36
C ASN A 2 -38.97 -43.52 4.14
N GLN A 3 -37.74 -43.04 4.36
CA GLN A 3 -36.60 -43.94 4.33
C GLN A 3 -35.70 -43.67 5.56
N THR A 4 -35.29 -44.75 6.22
CA THR A 4 -34.35 -44.74 7.34
C THR A 4 -33.30 -45.80 7.06
N VAL A 5 -32.02 -45.44 7.02
CA VAL A 5 -30.92 -46.39 7.00
C VAL A 5 -29.83 -45.88 7.94
N SER A 6 -29.60 -46.62 9.01
CA SER A 6 -28.54 -46.35 10.01
C SER A 6 -27.61 -47.55 10.10
N SER A 7 -26.30 -47.33 10.02
CA SER A 7 -25.19 -48.21 10.47
C SER A 7 -23.86 -47.46 10.27
N VAL A 8 -22.88 -47.32 11.19
CA VAL A 8 -22.48 -48.05 12.43
C VAL A 8 -21.94 -49.46 12.09
N ASN A 9 -20.72 -49.91 12.45
CA ASN A 9 -19.58 -49.38 13.26
C ASN A 9 -18.21 -49.78 12.54
N VAL A 10 -16.96 -49.86 13.03
CA VAL A 10 -16.24 -49.88 14.35
C VAL A 10 -14.83 -49.24 14.18
N PRO A 11 -14.25 -48.51 15.16
CA PRO A 11 -12.85 -48.03 15.13
C PRO A 11 -11.84 -48.94 15.88
N ALA A 12 -10.66 -49.19 15.28
CA ALA A 12 -9.47 -49.85 15.87
C ALA A 12 -8.27 -49.76 14.87
N MET A 13 -6.97 -49.85 15.20
CA MET A 13 -6.21 -49.74 16.45
C MET A 13 -4.71 -49.52 16.11
N SER A 14 -3.91 -49.02 17.08
CA SER A 14 -2.43 -49.05 17.09
C SER A 14 -1.67 -48.17 16.04
N GLY A 15 -0.50 -47.58 16.30
CA GLY A 15 0.25 -47.52 17.57
C GLY A 15 1.73 -47.89 17.50
N GLN A 16 2.55 -47.29 16.61
CA GLN A 16 3.97 -47.66 16.50
C GLN A 16 4.97 -46.48 16.42
N ARG A 17 5.52 -46.15 17.60
CA ARG A 17 6.94 -45.85 17.90
C ARG A 17 7.75 -44.96 16.95
N VAL A 18 8.00 -43.74 17.43
CA VAL A 18 9.33 -43.08 17.56
C VAL A 18 10.43 -43.50 16.57
N HIS A 19 10.79 -42.57 15.67
CA HIS A 19 12.18 -42.42 15.26
C HIS A 19 12.62 -40.94 15.32
N ARG A 20 13.20 -40.54 16.46
CA ARG A 20 14.12 -39.39 16.49
C ARG A 20 15.27 -39.69 15.52
N ARG A 21 15.38 -38.93 14.43
CA ARG A 21 16.64 -38.78 13.69
C ARG A 21 17.07 -37.31 13.78
N LEU A 22 17.92 -37.04 14.76
CA LEU A 22 18.75 -35.85 14.77
C LEU A 22 19.68 -35.92 13.57
N LEU A 23 19.52 -35.00 12.61
CA LEU A 23 20.48 -34.78 11.54
C LEU A 23 21.05 -33.38 11.70
N SER A 24 22.05 -33.28 12.57
CA SER A 24 22.93 -32.12 12.64
C SER A 24 23.67 -31.99 11.31
N VAL A 25 23.44 -30.90 10.59
CA VAL A 25 24.23 -30.52 9.40
C VAL A 25 25.03 -29.27 9.76
N ALA A 26 26.30 -29.25 9.37
CA ALA A 26 27.29 -28.31 9.90
C ALA A 26 27.03 -26.85 9.47
N ALA A 27 27.37 -25.91 10.36
CA ALA A 27 27.45 -24.50 10.00
C ALA A 27 28.62 -24.27 9.03
N ALA A 28 28.32 -23.84 7.81
CA ALA A 28 29.33 -23.45 6.83
C ALA A 28 29.89 -22.06 7.18
N ALA A 29 31.10 -22.01 7.73
CA ALA A 29 31.78 -20.75 8.01
C ALA A 29 32.32 -20.13 6.70
N LEU A 30 31.62 -19.11 6.19
CA LEU A 30 32.07 -18.34 5.03
C LEU A 30 33.14 -17.33 5.43
N SER A 31 34.41 -17.71 5.29
CA SER A 31 35.57 -16.83 5.47
C SER A 31 35.69 -15.84 4.31
N ILE A 32 35.19 -14.62 4.48
CA ILE A 32 35.36 -13.54 3.51
C ILE A 32 36.78 -12.97 3.65
N THR A 33 37.65 -13.27 2.68
CA THR A 33 39.00 -12.72 2.59
C THR A 33 38.99 -11.25 2.19
N VAL A 34 39.68 -10.40 2.96
CA VAL A 34 39.84 -8.97 2.64
C VAL A 34 40.85 -8.80 1.50
N GLY A 35 40.35 -8.73 0.26
CA GLY A 35 41.14 -8.48 -0.94
C GLY A 35 41.13 -7.01 -1.35
N ALA A 36 42.08 -6.21 -0.86
CA ALA A 36 42.23 -4.82 -1.27
C ALA A 36 43.01 -4.73 -2.60
N LEU A 37 42.30 -4.54 -3.72
CA LEU A 37 42.88 -4.20 -5.02
C LEU A 37 42.14 -2.98 -5.59
N ALA A 38 42.87 -1.87 -5.71
CA ALA A 38 42.33 -0.65 -6.29
C ALA A 38 42.27 -0.76 -7.82
N LEU A 39 41.08 -0.56 -8.39
CA LEU A 39 40.85 -0.33 -9.81
C LEU A 39 40.01 0.93 -9.95
N THR A 40 40.33 1.76 -10.95
CA THR A 40 39.66 3.04 -11.19
C THR A 40 38.24 2.81 -11.72
N GLY A 41 37.25 3.01 -10.84
CA GLY A 41 35.82 3.06 -11.17
C GLY A 41 35.26 4.47 -10.91
N CYS A 42 34.16 4.81 -11.58
CA CYS A 42 33.54 6.12 -11.52
C CYS A 42 33.04 6.49 -10.12
N SER A 43 32.95 7.79 -9.84
CA SER A 43 32.13 8.32 -8.73
C SER A 43 30.67 7.95 -8.96
N ASP A 44 30.19 6.93 -8.26
CA ASP A 44 28.78 6.69 -8.08
C ASP A 44 28.39 7.24 -6.70
N ASP A 45 28.02 8.52 -6.67
CA ASP A 45 27.42 9.16 -5.49
C ASP A 45 25.96 8.71 -5.39
N SER A 46 25.77 7.39 -5.23
CA SER A 46 24.53 6.76 -4.80
C SER A 46 24.30 7.05 -3.31
N GLY A 47 24.25 8.34 -2.98
CA GLY A 47 23.28 8.81 -2.02
C GLY A 47 21.91 8.33 -2.49
N GLU A 48 21.44 7.22 -1.93
CA GLU A 48 20.01 6.92 -1.87
C GLU A 48 19.35 8.14 -1.22
N ALA A 49 18.92 9.08 -2.06
CA ALA A 49 17.88 10.03 -1.74
C ALA A 49 16.62 9.18 -1.52
N LYS A 50 16.52 8.61 -0.32
CA LYS A 50 15.29 8.13 0.27
C LYS A 50 14.42 9.36 0.41
N THR A 51 13.73 9.69 -0.68
CA THR A 51 12.48 10.42 -0.68
C THR A 51 11.67 9.79 0.42
N LYS A 52 11.68 10.42 1.60
CA LYS A 52 10.96 9.94 2.78
C LYS A 52 9.54 9.76 2.31
N GLY A 53 9.08 8.51 2.21
CA GLY A 53 7.80 8.17 1.61
C GLY A 53 6.77 9.08 2.24
N ARG A 54 6.26 10.04 1.46
CA ARG A 54 5.46 11.14 2.01
C ARG A 54 4.26 10.48 2.65
N ASP A 55 4.03 10.70 3.94
CA ASP A 55 3.07 9.88 4.68
C ASP A 55 1.68 10.05 4.07
N LEU A 56 1.24 9.04 3.32
CA LEU A 56 0.01 9.10 2.54
C LEU A 56 -1.22 9.03 3.46
N THR A 57 -1.03 8.73 4.75
CA THR A 57 -2.06 8.79 5.79
C THR A 57 -2.19 10.18 6.42
N ALA A 58 -1.38 11.17 6.00
CA ALA A 58 -1.43 12.56 6.49
C ALA A 58 -1.76 13.57 5.37
N LEU A 59 -2.38 13.11 4.27
CA LEU A 59 -2.79 13.97 3.15
C LEU A 59 -4.14 14.64 3.45
N GLN A 60 -4.22 15.95 3.18
CA GLN A 60 -5.43 16.74 3.37
C GLN A 60 -6.01 17.23 2.04
N CYS A 61 -7.33 17.40 1.97
CA CYS A 61 -8.03 17.91 0.80
C CYS A 61 -9.17 18.86 1.20
N PRO A 62 -9.42 19.98 0.50
CA PRO A 62 -8.69 20.44 -0.69
C PRO A 62 -7.42 21.20 -0.31
N MET A 63 -6.51 21.29 -1.27
CA MET A 63 -5.32 22.14 -1.16
C MET A 63 -5.59 23.52 -1.80
N GLU A 64 -4.89 24.55 -1.34
CA GLU A 64 -4.86 25.88 -1.94
C GLU A 64 -3.42 26.25 -2.33
N GLU A 65 -3.26 26.92 -3.47
CA GLU A 65 -1.94 27.33 -3.97
C GLU A 65 -1.39 28.51 -3.15
N THR A 66 -0.09 28.48 -2.87
CA THR A 66 0.63 29.51 -2.09
C THR A 66 1.62 30.32 -2.93
N GLY A 67 1.59 30.17 -4.27
CA GLY A 67 2.59 30.67 -5.21
C GLY A 67 3.73 29.68 -5.44
N GLU A 68 4.67 30.04 -6.33
CA GLU A 68 5.81 29.17 -6.67
C GLU A 68 6.85 29.06 -5.55
N THR A 69 7.52 27.91 -5.47
CA THR A 69 8.75 27.71 -4.70
C THR A 69 9.70 26.85 -5.53
N GLY A 70 10.78 27.47 -6.04
CA GLY A 70 11.81 26.76 -6.81
C GLY A 70 11.41 26.36 -8.24
N GLY A 71 10.42 27.02 -8.85
CA GLY A 71 9.92 26.73 -10.20
C GLY A 71 8.80 25.67 -10.25
N ALA A 72 8.15 25.39 -9.11
CA ALA A 72 6.94 24.58 -9.02
C ALA A 72 5.94 25.25 -8.07
N ASN A 73 4.65 25.11 -8.34
CA ASN A 73 3.58 25.64 -7.49
C ASN A 73 3.64 24.96 -6.11
N ALA A 74 3.76 25.75 -5.05
CA ALA A 74 3.64 25.27 -3.68
C ALA A 74 2.16 25.30 -3.25
N TYR A 75 1.77 24.34 -2.42
CA TYR A 75 0.39 24.18 -1.95
C TYR A 75 0.36 23.95 -0.44
N ARG A 76 -0.71 24.40 0.22
CA ARG A 76 -1.05 24.07 1.61
C ARG A 76 -2.50 23.59 1.71
N PRO A 77 -2.92 22.93 2.80
CA PRO A 77 -4.32 22.61 3.02
C PRO A 77 -5.18 23.87 3.11
N ALA A 78 -6.35 23.86 2.49
CA ALA A 78 -7.33 24.94 2.57
C ALA A 78 -8.01 24.99 3.96
N LYS A 79 -8.65 26.11 4.30
CA LYS A 79 -9.31 26.31 5.61
C LYS A 79 -10.42 25.30 5.95
N ASN A 80 -11.00 24.67 4.93
CA ASN A 80 -12.07 23.67 5.06
C ASN A 80 -11.56 22.22 4.83
N ALA A 81 -10.24 22.03 4.74
CA ALA A 81 -9.67 20.73 4.44
C ALA A 81 -9.90 19.71 5.54
N PHE A 82 -10.05 18.44 5.14
CA PHE A 82 -10.16 17.29 6.03
C PHE A 82 -9.02 16.31 5.79
N ASP A 83 -8.82 15.38 6.73
CA ASP A 83 -7.83 14.32 6.60
C ASP A 83 -8.38 13.20 5.70
N THR A 84 -7.70 12.92 4.60
CA THR A 84 -8.12 11.90 3.64
C THR A 84 -7.98 10.48 4.18
N ALA A 85 -7.22 10.26 5.26
CA ALA A 85 -7.23 8.99 5.99
C ALA A 85 -8.63 8.65 6.55
N GLU A 86 -9.48 9.66 6.82
CA GLU A 86 -10.87 9.42 7.22
C GLU A 86 -11.80 8.89 6.10
N LEU A 87 -11.26 8.59 4.92
CA LEU A 87 -11.95 7.86 3.84
C LEU A 87 -11.64 6.35 3.86
N LEU A 88 -10.56 5.92 4.52
CA LEU A 88 -10.10 4.53 4.50
C LEU A 88 -11.15 3.59 5.11
N GLY A 89 -11.44 2.49 4.42
CA GLY A 89 -12.46 1.52 4.80
C GLY A 89 -13.90 1.94 4.49
N LEU A 90 -14.17 3.18 4.09
CA LEU A 90 -15.51 3.59 3.65
C LEU A 90 -15.84 3.00 2.28
N GLN A 91 -17.12 2.70 2.04
CA GLN A 91 -17.61 2.35 0.71
C GLN A 91 -17.44 3.54 -0.24
N LEU A 92 -17.10 3.30 -1.51
CA LEU A 92 -16.81 4.35 -2.50
C LEU A 92 -17.91 5.43 -2.61
N ALA A 93 -19.18 5.07 -2.44
CA ALA A 93 -20.30 6.03 -2.45
C ALA A 93 -20.26 6.98 -1.24
N GLU A 94 -20.03 6.45 -0.03
CA GLU A 94 -19.93 7.22 1.21
C GLU A 94 -18.66 8.08 1.23
N ALA A 95 -17.53 7.52 0.78
CA ALA A 95 -16.28 8.24 0.62
C ALA A 95 -16.45 9.45 -0.33
N ARG A 96 -17.16 9.26 -1.46
CA ARG A 96 -17.46 10.35 -2.41
C ARG A 96 -18.36 11.41 -1.81
N GLU A 97 -19.41 11.03 -1.08
CA GLU A 97 -20.25 11.99 -0.37
C GLU A 97 -19.43 12.79 0.66
N LYS A 98 -18.54 12.11 1.40
CA LYS A 98 -17.65 12.75 2.38
C LYS A 98 -16.70 13.75 1.73
N ALA A 99 -16.00 13.36 0.66
CA ALA A 99 -15.12 14.27 -0.07
C ALA A 99 -15.88 15.48 -0.65
N ALA A 100 -17.07 15.25 -1.23
CA ALA A 100 -17.90 16.31 -1.79
C ALA A 100 -18.33 17.37 -0.76
N ARG A 101 -18.59 16.98 0.50
CA ARG A 101 -18.90 17.92 1.60
C ARG A 101 -17.73 18.88 1.93
N HIS A 102 -16.51 18.56 1.49
CA HIS A 102 -15.32 19.43 1.62
C HIS A 102 -14.88 20.04 0.27
N ASN A 103 -15.70 19.94 -0.79
CA ASN A 103 -15.36 20.37 -2.15
C ASN A 103 -14.18 19.59 -2.77
N CYS A 104 -14.08 18.28 -2.49
CA CYS A 104 -13.12 17.37 -3.10
C CYS A 104 -13.79 16.30 -3.97
N GLU A 105 -13.11 15.88 -5.04
CA GLU A 105 -13.51 14.76 -5.92
C GLU A 105 -12.66 13.51 -5.64
N ILE A 106 -13.26 12.32 -5.73
CA ILE A 106 -12.53 11.03 -5.64
C ILE A 106 -12.36 10.41 -7.03
N ILE A 107 -11.10 10.41 -7.48
CA ILE A 107 -10.62 9.70 -8.65
C ILE A 107 -10.16 8.30 -8.23
N VAL A 108 -10.73 7.26 -8.84
CA VAL A 108 -10.32 5.87 -8.61
C VAL A 108 -9.22 5.51 -9.61
N SER A 109 -7.98 5.44 -9.15
CA SER A 109 -6.80 5.10 -9.95
C SER A 109 -6.51 3.60 -10.02
N ARG A 110 -7.02 2.83 -9.05
CA ARG A 110 -6.99 1.35 -9.04
C ARG A 110 -8.29 0.79 -8.46
N GLU A 111 -8.83 -0.27 -9.07
CA GLU A 111 -10.02 -0.98 -8.58
C GLU A 111 -9.77 -2.50 -8.72
N ASP A 112 -9.80 -3.23 -7.59
CA ASP A 112 -9.52 -4.68 -7.50
C ASP A 112 -8.28 -5.08 -8.34
N ASP A 113 -7.13 -4.52 -7.93
CA ASP A 113 -5.79 -4.64 -8.54
C ASP A 113 -5.62 -4.13 -9.99
N LYS A 114 -6.67 -3.62 -10.63
CA LYS A 114 -6.60 -3.09 -12.00
C LYS A 114 -6.44 -1.58 -11.98
N SER A 115 -5.34 -1.08 -12.53
CA SER A 115 -5.15 0.36 -12.77
C SER A 115 -6.23 0.92 -13.71
N ARG A 116 -6.55 2.20 -13.53
CA ARG A 116 -7.54 2.95 -14.30
C ARG A 116 -6.86 4.12 -15.01
N PRO A 117 -7.39 4.61 -16.15
CA PRO A 117 -6.95 5.89 -16.69
C PRO A 117 -7.31 7.01 -15.71
N VAL A 118 -6.36 7.89 -15.46
CA VAL A 118 -6.49 9.05 -14.55
C VAL A 118 -6.21 10.36 -15.30
N PRO A 119 -6.78 11.49 -14.86
CA PRO A 119 -6.39 12.80 -15.35
C PRO A 119 -4.91 13.08 -15.07
N ILE A 120 -4.24 13.78 -15.99
CA ILE A 120 -2.82 14.17 -15.84
C ILE A 120 -2.66 15.61 -15.34
N GLU A 121 -3.74 16.38 -15.37
CA GLU A 121 -3.82 17.77 -14.96
C GLU A 121 -3.76 17.86 -13.43
N ILE A 122 -2.96 18.80 -12.92
CA ILE A 122 -2.93 19.13 -11.50
C ILE A 122 -4.25 19.83 -11.13
N ASP A 123 -4.97 19.24 -10.18
CA ASP A 123 -6.21 19.76 -9.61
C ASP A 123 -6.17 19.54 -8.08
N PRO A 124 -5.95 20.60 -7.28
CA PRO A 124 -5.77 20.49 -5.83
C PRO A 124 -7.03 20.05 -5.06
N THR A 125 -8.16 19.81 -5.75
CA THR A 125 -9.40 19.26 -5.18
C THR A 125 -9.55 17.74 -5.40
N ARG A 126 -8.70 17.11 -6.22
CA ARG A 126 -8.79 15.67 -6.51
C ARG A 126 -8.02 14.82 -5.51
N ILE A 127 -8.69 13.83 -4.95
CA ILE A 127 -8.14 12.74 -4.13
C ILE A 127 -8.06 11.50 -5.03
N TYR A 128 -6.86 10.94 -5.16
CA TYR A 128 -6.59 9.73 -5.92
C TYR A 128 -6.56 8.54 -4.95
N VAL A 129 -7.36 7.51 -5.22
CA VAL A 129 -7.55 6.38 -4.31
C VAL A 129 -7.52 5.03 -5.01
N TYR A 130 -7.08 4.02 -4.27
CA TYR A 130 -7.27 2.62 -4.62
C TYR A 130 -8.53 2.07 -3.93
N ILE A 131 -9.29 1.26 -4.66
CA ILE A 131 -10.48 0.56 -4.21
C ILE A 131 -10.21 -0.94 -4.18
N ALA A 132 -10.56 -1.59 -3.08
CA ALA A 132 -10.65 -3.05 -2.96
C ALA A 132 -12.04 -3.43 -2.47
N HIS A 133 -12.72 -4.31 -3.20
CA HIS A 133 -14.03 -4.86 -2.86
C HIS A 133 -15.13 -3.79 -2.64
N GLY A 134 -15.01 -2.65 -3.32
CA GLY A 134 -15.92 -1.51 -3.23
C GLY A 134 -15.63 -0.51 -2.10
N ALA A 135 -14.63 -0.75 -1.25
CA ALA A 135 -14.17 0.14 -0.19
C ALA A 135 -12.82 0.80 -0.54
N VAL A 136 -12.56 1.98 0.03
CA VAL A 136 -11.26 2.67 -0.10
C VAL A 136 -10.20 1.92 0.68
N SER A 137 -9.20 1.37 -0.02
CA SER A 137 -8.11 0.58 0.58
C SER A 137 -6.82 1.38 0.80
N GLN A 138 -6.58 2.41 -0.02
CA GLN A 138 -5.40 3.28 0.09
C GLN A 138 -5.69 4.66 -0.51
N ILE A 139 -5.13 5.71 0.10
CA ILE A 139 -4.96 7.03 -0.53
C ILE A 139 -3.64 7.02 -1.29
N GLU A 140 -3.67 7.33 -2.59
CA GLU A 140 -2.48 7.45 -3.43
C GLU A 140 -1.92 8.87 -3.39
N GLY A 141 -2.80 9.88 -3.46
CA GLY A 141 -2.40 11.28 -3.50
C GLY A 141 -3.55 12.26 -3.43
N VAL A 142 -3.21 13.54 -3.28
CA VAL A 142 -4.09 14.70 -3.48
C VAL A 142 -3.38 15.66 -4.42
N GLY A 143 -4.09 16.24 -5.38
CA GLY A 143 -3.57 17.21 -6.35
C GLY A 143 -3.30 16.66 -7.74
N GLY A 144 -2.85 15.40 -7.87
CA GLY A 144 -2.44 14.84 -9.15
C GLY A 144 -1.15 15.46 -9.70
N GLY A 145 -0.88 15.22 -10.99
CA GLY A 145 0.45 15.40 -11.60
C GLY A 145 1.34 14.17 -11.41
N LEU A 146 2.14 13.86 -12.44
CA LEU A 146 3.15 12.79 -12.47
C LEU A 146 4.56 13.41 -12.45
#